data_AF-A0A0J0UPT2-F1
#
_entry.id   AF-A0A0J0UPT2-F1
#
_cell.length_a   1.000
_cell.length_b   1.000
_cell.length_c   1.000
_cell.angle_alpha   90.00
_cell.angle_beta   90.00
_cell.angle_gamma   90.00
#
_symmetry.space_group_name_H-M   'P 1'
#
loop_
_entity.id
_entity.type
_entity.pdbx_description
1 polymer ?
#
loop_
_entity_poly.entity_id
_entity_poly.type
_entity_poly.pdbx_seq_one_letter_code
_entity_poly.pdbx_strand_id
1 'polypeptide(L)'
;MKTTVFFEGKKQDVPYITANSVRGLIRRAAGQVLTEQLQAKHEQISRNVYLSIYRGSYARTGLDAGGATYMQMIAADKHPFVGLFGGGAHMYRSKVRMEGDLLPMITATAPLLPTRYQAECIDAQPWQLLNKTLIASRDDFERLPEGDFIENVEDAYMEHMAAKFGQNAAKKAQKADAKAEGQAVAKSEKLKTDDLNTFTQVECIIPGTPLYFGMTVSAPTDAQTGLLLTALQSWANKNALGGGSCRGRGSFKAALQVYQGSELLIDNLFIGDAGAYALSDKALPYLQALDKELAEGVASAATLSALYPTAVKRDDEEPKGKKAKAEAQA
;
A
#
# COMPACT_ATOMS: atom_id res chain seq x y z
N MET A 1 -6.83 -9.82 5.97
CA MET A 1 -7.11 -10.54 4.70
C MET A 1 -6.73 -11.99 4.92
N LYS A 2 -7.44 -12.95 4.30
CA LYS A 2 -7.15 -14.39 4.45
C LYS A 2 -6.88 -14.99 3.08
N THR A 3 -5.86 -15.83 2.97
CA THR A 3 -5.54 -16.62 1.79
C THR A 3 -5.80 -18.08 2.11
N THR A 4 -6.18 -18.85 1.10
CA THR A 4 -6.42 -20.28 1.25
C THR A 4 -5.11 -21.03 1.01
N VAL A 5 -4.71 -21.87 1.96
CA VAL A 5 -3.59 -22.81 1.85
C VAL A 5 -4.12 -24.24 1.98
N PHE A 6 -3.53 -25.17 1.24
CA PHE A 6 -3.79 -26.60 1.39
C PHE A 6 -2.68 -27.23 2.23
N PHE A 7 -3.04 -27.76 3.39
CA PHE A 7 -2.12 -28.42 4.30
C PHE A 7 -2.76 -29.72 4.79
N GLU A 8 -2.02 -30.83 4.70
CA GLU A 8 -2.49 -32.19 5.07
C GLU A 8 -3.84 -32.56 4.45
N GLY A 9 -4.04 -32.21 3.16
CA GLY A 9 -5.29 -32.49 2.43
C GLY A 9 -6.49 -31.65 2.86
N LYS A 10 -6.31 -30.67 3.77
CA LYS A 10 -7.37 -29.77 4.23
C LYS A 10 -7.14 -28.35 3.74
N LYS A 11 -8.23 -27.69 3.39
CA LYS A 11 -8.26 -26.25 3.11
C LYS A 11 -8.19 -25.49 4.43
N GLN A 12 -7.24 -24.58 4.56
CA GLN A 12 -7.10 -23.70 5.72
C GLN A 12 -7.01 -22.24 5.28
N ASP A 13 -7.72 -21.35 5.98
CA ASP A 13 -7.68 -19.91 5.71
C ASP A 13 -6.69 -19.22 6.64
N VAL A 14 -5.58 -18.75 6.06
CA VAL A 14 -4.44 -18.15 6.78
C VAL A 14 -4.45 -16.63 6.61
N PRO A 15 -4.31 -15.84 7.70
CA PRO A 15 -4.18 -14.40 7.55
C PRO A 15 -2.87 -14.04 6.87
N TYR A 16 -2.89 -13.04 6.00
CA TYR A 16 -1.71 -12.62 5.25
C TYR A 16 -1.74 -11.13 4.89
N ILE A 17 -0.58 -10.62 4.47
CA ILE A 17 -0.45 -9.31 3.85
C ILE A 17 0.09 -9.49 2.43
N THR A 18 -0.57 -8.87 1.46
CA THR A 18 -0.23 -9.08 0.06
C THR A 18 1.19 -8.59 -0.26
N ALA A 19 1.89 -9.34 -1.10
CA ALA A 19 3.21 -9.00 -1.61
C ALA A 19 3.24 -7.59 -2.24
N ASN A 20 2.15 -7.24 -2.93
CA ASN A 20 1.97 -5.92 -3.53
C ASN A 20 1.89 -4.78 -2.49
N SER A 21 1.34 -5.05 -1.31
CA SER A 21 1.31 -4.06 -0.22
C SER A 21 2.72 -3.80 0.29
N VAL A 22 3.49 -4.87 0.56
CA VAL A 22 4.90 -4.78 1.00
C VAL A 22 5.75 -4.09 -0.05
N ARG A 23 5.69 -4.54 -1.31
CA ARG A 23 6.38 -3.91 -2.45
C ARG A 23 6.02 -2.42 -2.58
N GLY A 24 4.76 -2.08 -2.39
CA GLY A 24 4.29 -0.69 -2.41
C GLY A 24 4.87 0.16 -1.28
N LEU A 25 5.02 -0.39 -0.07
CA LEU A 25 5.65 0.31 1.06
C LEU A 25 7.12 0.61 0.76
N ILE A 26 7.86 -0.40 0.30
CA ILE A 26 9.28 -0.28 -0.05
C ILE A 26 9.48 0.69 -1.21
N ARG A 27 8.66 0.62 -2.26
CA ARG A 27 8.70 1.56 -3.39
C ARG A 27 8.52 3.01 -2.93
N ARG A 28 7.57 3.26 -2.03
CA ARG A 28 7.32 4.61 -1.51
C ARG A 28 8.48 5.10 -0.63
N ALA A 29 9.08 4.22 0.17
CA ALA A 29 10.27 4.55 0.95
C ALA A 29 11.47 4.90 0.03
N ALA A 30 11.68 4.14 -1.06
CA ALA A 30 12.68 4.47 -2.07
C ALA A 30 12.37 5.80 -2.80
N GLY A 31 11.08 6.06 -3.09
CA GLY A 31 10.64 7.30 -3.71
C GLY A 31 10.88 8.53 -2.82
N GLN A 32 10.84 8.33 -1.50
CA GLN A 32 11.13 9.37 -0.52
C GLN A 32 12.58 9.87 -0.65
N VAL A 33 13.54 8.94 -0.82
CA VAL A 33 14.96 9.27 -1.05
C VAL A 33 15.13 10.21 -2.26
N LEU A 34 14.43 9.92 -3.36
CA LEU A 34 14.47 10.80 -4.54
C LEU A 34 13.86 12.17 -4.25
N THR A 35 12.74 12.23 -3.54
CA THR A 35 12.08 13.51 -3.24
C THR A 35 12.87 14.37 -2.25
N GLU A 36 13.60 13.77 -1.32
CA GLU A 36 14.52 14.47 -0.43
C GLU A 36 15.63 15.15 -1.22
N GLN A 37 16.16 14.48 -2.26
CA GLN A 37 17.16 15.07 -3.17
C GLN A 37 16.57 16.21 -4.01
N LEU A 38 15.36 16.06 -4.55
CA LEU A 38 14.66 17.13 -5.26
C LEU A 38 14.43 18.35 -4.35
N GLN A 39 14.02 18.12 -3.11
CA GLN A 39 13.82 19.18 -2.11
C GLN A 39 15.13 19.91 -1.80
N ALA A 40 16.22 19.17 -1.57
CA ALA A 40 17.54 19.74 -1.29
C ALA A 40 18.06 20.60 -2.45
N LYS A 41 17.68 20.28 -3.70
CA LYS A 41 18.05 21.03 -4.91
C LYS A 41 17.02 22.07 -5.33
N HIS A 42 15.94 22.24 -4.58
CA HIS A 42 14.80 23.11 -4.93
C HIS A 42 14.17 22.81 -6.31
N GLU A 43 14.22 21.56 -6.74
CA GLU A 43 13.66 21.12 -8.01
C GLU A 43 12.22 20.60 -7.85
N GLN A 44 11.41 20.75 -8.90
CA GLN A 44 10.02 20.30 -8.92
C GLN A 44 9.77 19.30 -10.05
N ILE A 45 8.95 18.30 -9.77
CA ILE A 45 8.49 17.31 -10.75
C ILE A 45 6.98 17.45 -10.99
N SER A 46 6.52 17.01 -12.16
CA SER A 46 5.09 17.02 -12.45
C SER A 46 4.32 16.00 -11.58
N ARG A 47 3.01 16.22 -11.43
CA ARG A 47 2.09 15.28 -10.77
C ARG A 47 2.19 13.86 -11.33
N ASN A 48 2.36 13.73 -12.65
CA ASN A 48 2.41 12.43 -13.30
C ASN A 48 3.71 11.67 -13.00
N VAL A 49 4.84 12.37 -12.92
CA VAL A 49 6.11 11.78 -12.47
C VAL A 49 5.98 11.34 -11.01
N TYR A 50 5.42 12.18 -10.15
CA TYR A 50 5.15 11.84 -8.75
C TYR A 50 4.29 10.57 -8.61
N LEU A 51 3.17 10.49 -9.33
CA LEU A 51 2.31 9.29 -9.30
C LEU A 51 3.02 8.07 -9.88
N SER A 52 3.84 8.23 -10.92
CA SER A 52 4.65 7.13 -11.46
C SER A 52 5.62 6.61 -10.40
N ILE A 53 6.31 7.47 -9.66
CA ILE A 53 7.21 7.09 -8.56
C ILE A 53 6.46 6.39 -7.43
N TYR A 54 5.34 6.94 -6.94
CA TYR A 54 4.70 6.42 -5.72
C TYR A 54 3.67 5.29 -5.96
N ARG A 55 3.04 5.25 -7.14
CA ARG A 55 1.99 4.28 -7.51
C ARG A 55 2.43 3.27 -8.56
N GLY A 56 3.51 3.53 -9.28
CA GLY A 56 3.98 2.69 -10.40
C GLY A 56 3.34 3.04 -11.75
N SER A 57 2.27 3.84 -11.75
CA SER A 57 1.70 4.43 -12.96
C SER A 57 0.91 5.69 -12.60
N TYR A 58 0.95 6.69 -13.49
CA TYR A 58 0.18 7.92 -13.33
C TYR A 58 -1.30 7.76 -13.69
N ALA A 59 -1.65 6.83 -14.59
CA ALA A 59 -3.02 6.61 -15.06
C ALA A 59 -3.33 5.13 -15.33
N ARG A 60 -4.59 4.72 -15.14
CA ARG A 60 -5.04 3.36 -15.45
C ARG A 60 -5.14 3.08 -16.96
N THR A 61 -5.31 4.11 -17.77
CA THR A 61 -5.52 4.03 -19.22
C THR A 61 -4.50 4.84 -20.04
N GLY A 62 -3.52 5.46 -19.37
CA GLY A 62 -2.48 6.28 -20.00
C GLY A 62 -1.18 5.51 -20.25
N LEU A 63 -1.30 4.26 -20.69
CA LEU A 63 -0.14 3.48 -21.12
C LEU A 63 0.25 3.93 -22.52
N ASP A 64 1.54 4.12 -22.75
CA ASP A 64 2.05 4.50 -24.05
C ASP A 64 2.06 3.27 -24.98
N ALA A 65 1.23 3.29 -26.01
CA ALA A 65 1.18 2.23 -27.02
C ALA A 65 2.47 2.16 -27.84
N GLY A 66 3.21 3.26 -27.97
CA GLY A 66 4.47 3.34 -28.71
C GLY A 66 5.66 2.71 -27.97
N GLY A 67 5.55 2.46 -26.66
CA GLY A 67 6.60 1.86 -25.85
C GLY A 67 7.85 2.73 -25.68
N ALA A 68 8.82 2.24 -24.91
CA ALA A 68 10.11 2.90 -24.75
C ALA A 68 11.08 2.53 -25.89
N THR A 69 11.90 3.49 -26.31
CA THR A 69 13.05 3.20 -27.19
C THR A 69 14.10 2.33 -26.47
N TYR A 70 14.92 1.62 -27.22
CA TYR A 70 16.00 0.78 -26.67
C TYR A 70 16.94 1.55 -25.72
N MET A 71 17.33 2.78 -26.10
CA MET A 71 18.19 3.63 -25.27
C MET A 71 17.51 4.04 -23.95
N GLN A 72 16.21 4.34 -24.00
CA GLN A 72 15.42 4.60 -22.78
C GLN A 72 15.29 3.37 -21.90
N MET A 73 15.17 2.17 -22.48
CA MET A 73 15.14 0.93 -21.70
C MET A 73 16.48 0.68 -20.98
N ILE A 74 17.62 0.92 -21.63
CA ILE A 74 18.94 0.81 -20.98
C ILE A 74 19.09 1.85 -19.86
N ALA A 75 18.71 3.10 -20.12
CA ALA A 75 18.79 4.17 -19.12
C ALA A 75 17.91 3.85 -17.91
N ALA A 76 16.68 3.39 -18.15
CA ALA A 76 15.77 2.95 -17.09
C ALA A 76 16.31 1.75 -16.31
N ASP A 77 16.92 0.76 -16.99
CA ASP A 77 17.49 -0.44 -16.35
C ASP A 77 18.65 -0.11 -15.40
N LYS A 78 19.47 0.89 -15.75
CA LYS A 78 20.61 1.33 -14.95
C LYS A 78 20.24 2.30 -13.83
N HIS A 79 19.19 3.09 -14.02
CA HIS A 79 18.78 4.09 -13.03
C HIS A 79 18.45 3.45 -11.68
N PRO A 80 18.91 4.01 -10.53
CA PRO A 80 18.71 3.40 -9.21
C PRO A 80 17.25 3.07 -8.89
N PHE A 81 16.33 4.01 -9.09
CA PHE A 81 14.91 3.79 -8.82
C PHE A 81 14.14 3.05 -9.92
N VAL A 82 14.21 3.52 -11.17
CA VAL A 82 13.43 2.97 -12.28
C VAL A 82 13.81 1.52 -12.56
N GLY A 83 15.09 1.15 -12.49
CA GLY A 83 15.50 -0.23 -12.72
C GLY A 83 14.98 -1.19 -11.63
N LEU A 84 14.95 -0.75 -10.37
CA LEU A 84 14.38 -1.55 -9.29
C LEU A 84 12.88 -1.76 -9.46
N PHE A 85 12.11 -0.67 -9.56
CA PHE A 85 10.66 -0.74 -9.40
C PHE A 85 9.86 -0.63 -10.70
N GLY A 86 10.48 -0.17 -11.78
CA GLY A 86 9.86 -0.03 -13.09
C GLY A 86 8.65 0.91 -13.11
N GLY A 87 7.72 0.61 -14.02
CA GLY A 87 6.45 1.31 -14.17
C GLY A 87 6.51 2.54 -15.08
N GLY A 88 5.61 3.49 -14.88
CA GLY A 88 5.46 4.69 -15.72
C GLY A 88 4.68 4.44 -17.01
N ALA A 89 4.68 5.43 -17.91
CA ALA A 89 3.96 5.36 -19.19
C ALA A 89 4.39 4.18 -20.07
N HIS A 90 5.69 3.90 -20.11
CA HIS A 90 6.29 2.82 -20.90
C HIS A 90 6.32 1.46 -20.18
N MET A 91 5.83 1.38 -18.94
CA MET A 91 5.80 0.14 -18.15
C MET A 91 7.16 -0.58 -18.08
N TYR A 92 8.21 0.16 -17.68
CA TYR A 92 9.55 -0.44 -17.53
C TYR A 92 9.51 -1.66 -16.62
N ARG A 93 10.29 -2.67 -16.99
CA ARG A 93 10.44 -3.90 -16.21
C ARG A 93 11.08 -3.57 -14.86
N SER A 94 10.55 -4.20 -13.80
CA SER A 94 11.11 -4.15 -12.46
C SER A 94 12.13 -5.27 -12.28
N LYS A 95 13.31 -4.97 -11.72
CA LYS A 95 14.29 -5.98 -11.28
C LYS A 95 13.88 -6.67 -9.98
N VAL A 96 13.03 -6.03 -9.17
CA VAL A 96 12.51 -6.58 -7.91
C VAL A 96 11.34 -7.52 -8.16
N ARG A 97 11.51 -8.78 -7.77
CA ARG A 97 10.45 -9.80 -7.69
C ARG A 97 10.16 -10.12 -6.22
N MET A 98 8.90 -10.04 -5.81
CA MET A 98 8.48 -10.59 -4.52
C MET A 98 8.39 -12.11 -4.64
N GLU A 99 8.93 -12.85 -3.67
CA GLU A 99 8.90 -14.32 -3.68
C GLU A 99 7.52 -14.87 -3.33
N GLY A 100 6.77 -14.12 -2.51
CA GLY A 100 5.43 -14.47 -2.10
C GLY A 100 4.80 -13.36 -1.27
N ASP A 101 3.58 -13.62 -0.82
CA ASP A 101 2.90 -12.81 0.16
C ASP A 101 3.63 -12.87 1.52
N LEU A 102 3.42 -11.86 2.36
CA LEU A 102 3.89 -11.89 3.74
C LEU A 102 2.98 -12.84 4.54
N LEU A 103 3.50 -14.01 4.84
CA LEU A 103 2.77 -15.12 5.45
C LEU A 103 3.24 -15.35 6.90
N PRO A 104 2.35 -15.77 7.81
CA PRO A 104 2.74 -16.30 9.11
C PRO A 104 3.66 -17.49 8.95
N MET A 105 4.66 -17.61 9.81
CA MET A 105 5.55 -18.76 9.88
C MET A 105 4.94 -19.79 10.82
N ILE A 106 3.96 -20.56 10.33
CA ILE A 106 3.27 -21.61 11.07
C ILE A 106 3.37 -22.94 10.33
N THR A 107 3.10 -24.05 11.01
CA THR A 107 3.13 -25.40 10.42
C THR A 107 2.37 -25.48 9.09
N ALA A 108 1.20 -24.84 9.00
CA ALA A 108 0.36 -24.86 7.81
C ALA A 108 0.94 -24.13 6.58
N THR A 109 1.83 -23.15 6.79
CA THR A 109 2.46 -22.36 5.73
C THR A 109 3.91 -22.73 5.48
N ALA A 110 4.53 -23.53 6.35
CA ALA A 110 5.93 -23.96 6.23
C ALA A 110 6.30 -24.46 4.82
N PRO A 111 5.49 -25.30 4.13
CA PRO A 111 5.83 -25.77 2.78
C PRO A 111 5.91 -24.67 1.72
N LEU A 112 5.34 -23.49 1.98
CA LEU A 112 5.37 -22.33 1.08
C LEU A 112 6.61 -21.44 1.32
N LEU A 113 7.35 -21.67 2.40
CA LEU A 113 8.53 -20.91 2.77
C LEU A 113 9.81 -21.63 2.31
N PRO A 114 10.93 -20.90 2.11
CA PRO A 114 12.22 -21.53 1.85
C PRO A 114 12.59 -22.53 2.96
N THR A 115 13.18 -23.67 2.59
CA THR A 115 13.48 -24.78 3.51
C THR A 115 14.21 -24.35 4.78
N ARG A 116 15.13 -23.39 4.68
CA ARG A 116 15.89 -22.84 5.83
C ARG A 116 15.01 -22.21 6.92
N TYR A 117 13.84 -21.66 6.57
CA TYR A 117 12.93 -21.00 7.51
C TYR A 117 11.78 -21.92 7.97
N GLN A 118 11.69 -23.13 7.44
CA GLN A 118 10.61 -24.06 7.82
C GLN A 118 10.76 -24.52 9.28
N ALA A 119 11.99 -24.66 9.76
CA ALA A 119 12.28 -25.01 11.16
C ALA A 119 11.93 -23.89 12.16
N GLU A 120 11.80 -22.64 11.70
CA GLU A 120 11.41 -21.49 12.51
C GLU A 120 9.89 -21.31 12.60
N CYS A 121 9.11 -22.16 11.91
CA CYS A 121 7.67 -22.12 11.97
C CYS A 121 7.15 -22.59 13.34
N ILE A 122 6.18 -21.86 13.88
CA ILE A 122 5.56 -22.20 15.17
C ILE A 122 4.37 -23.14 14.98
N ASP A 123 4.12 -23.98 15.98
CA ASP A 123 2.90 -24.78 16.01
C ASP A 123 1.71 -23.93 16.45
N ALA A 124 1.01 -23.37 15.46
CA ALA A 124 -0.19 -22.58 15.66
C ALA A 124 -1.18 -22.81 14.53
N GLN A 125 -2.46 -22.85 14.89
CA GLN A 125 -3.57 -22.95 13.97
C GLN A 125 -3.93 -21.57 13.40
N PRO A 126 -4.33 -21.45 12.12
CA PRO A 126 -4.58 -20.15 11.49
C PRO A 126 -5.62 -19.27 12.20
N TRP A 127 -6.64 -19.88 12.82
CA TRP A 127 -7.67 -19.15 13.55
C TRP A 127 -7.14 -18.52 14.86
N GLN A 128 -6.05 -19.04 15.43
CA GLN A 128 -5.41 -18.49 16.62
C GLN A 128 -4.70 -17.17 16.34
N LEU A 129 -4.35 -16.92 15.07
CA LEU A 129 -3.54 -15.78 14.67
C LEU A 129 -4.34 -14.48 14.56
N LEU A 130 -5.66 -14.50 14.74
CA LEU A 130 -6.52 -13.35 14.49
C LEU A 130 -7.23 -12.85 15.74
N ASN A 131 -7.06 -11.56 16.02
CA ASN A 131 -7.89 -10.84 16.96
C ASN A 131 -8.91 -9.98 16.22
N LYS A 132 -10.15 -9.97 16.71
CA LYS A 132 -11.26 -9.17 16.19
C LYS A 132 -11.48 -8.01 17.14
N THR A 133 -11.28 -6.79 16.67
CA THR A 133 -11.60 -5.58 17.42
C THR A 133 -12.77 -4.87 16.77
N LEU A 134 -13.78 -4.54 17.57
CA LEU A 134 -14.87 -3.67 17.16
C LEU A 134 -14.44 -2.22 17.37
N ILE A 135 -14.58 -1.42 16.32
CA ILE A 135 -14.39 0.03 16.37
C ILE A 135 -15.79 0.64 16.30
N ALA A 136 -16.19 1.29 17.39
CA ALA A 136 -17.37 2.13 17.41
C ALA A 136 -16.96 3.56 17.00
N SER A 137 -17.79 4.20 16.19
CA SER A 137 -17.69 5.63 15.96
C SER A 137 -17.94 6.36 17.29
N ARG A 138 -17.12 7.36 17.59
CA ARG A 138 -17.28 8.17 18.80
C ARG A 138 -18.24 9.31 18.49
N ASP A 139 -19.32 9.41 19.25
CA ASP A 139 -20.27 10.52 19.19
C ASP A 139 -19.74 11.67 20.06
N ASP A 140 -19.00 12.59 19.45
CA ASP A 140 -18.46 13.76 20.15
C ASP A 140 -19.53 14.83 20.41
N PHE A 141 -20.69 14.73 19.74
CA PHE A 141 -21.84 15.61 19.97
C PHE A 141 -22.55 15.28 21.30
N GLU A 142 -22.55 14.02 21.71
CA GLU A 142 -23.04 13.57 23.03
C GLU A 142 -22.14 14.05 24.19
N ARG A 143 -20.90 14.49 23.91
CA ARG A 143 -19.87 14.81 24.92
C ARG A 143 -19.30 16.21 24.75
N LEU A 144 -20.10 17.13 24.22
CA LEU A 144 -19.68 18.51 24.01
C LEU A 144 -19.18 19.11 25.34
N PRO A 145 -17.97 19.69 25.38
CA PRO A 145 -17.56 20.47 26.53
C PRO A 145 -18.49 21.69 26.69
N GLU A 146 -18.68 22.14 27.92
CA GLU A 146 -19.45 23.38 28.20
C GLU A 146 -18.82 24.56 27.43
N GLY A 147 -19.57 25.20 26.53
CA GLY A 147 -19.15 26.40 25.83
C GLY A 147 -19.94 26.72 24.55
N ASP A 148 -19.98 28.00 24.19
CA ASP A 148 -20.72 28.54 23.03
C ASP A 148 -19.85 28.64 21.78
N PHE A 149 -19.34 27.50 21.30
CA PHE A 149 -18.50 27.42 20.09
C PHE A 149 -19.21 26.74 18.91
N ILE A 150 -20.45 26.26 19.11
CA ILE A 150 -21.33 25.73 18.07
C ILE A 150 -22.58 26.62 18.03
N GLU A 151 -22.96 27.06 16.82
CA GLU A 151 -24.17 27.86 16.63
C GLU A 151 -25.42 26.98 16.81
N ASN A 152 -26.39 27.43 17.60
CA ASN A 152 -27.67 26.72 17.86
C ASN A 152 -27.51 25.26 18.33
N VAL A 153 -26.66 25.05 19.35
CA VAL A 153 -26.31 23.71 19.88
C VAL A 153 -27.54 22.88 20.26
N GLU A 154 -28.54 23.50 20.89
CA GLU A 154 -29.75 22.81 21.34
C GLU A 154 -30.57 22.27 20.17
N ASP A 155 -30.79 23.07 19.12
CA ASP A 155 -31.52 22.66 17.92
C ASP A 155 -30.77 21.57 17.16
N ALA A 156 -29.45 21.72 17.01
CA ALA A 156 -28.59 20.72 16.37
C ALA A 156 -28.57 19.40 17.16
N TYR A 157 -28.58 19.47 18.50
CA TYR A 157 -28.64 18.30 19.38
C TYR A 157 -29.99 17.58 19.25
N MET A 158 -31.09 18.33 19.24
CA MET A 158 -32.44 17.79 19.09
C MET A 158 -32.64 17.14 17.72
N GLU A 159 -32.15 17.76 16.64
CA GLU A 159 -32.19 17.18 15.29
C GLU A 159 -31.36 15.89 15.21
N HIS A 160 -30.15 15.90 15.77
CA HIS A 160 -29.26 14.74 15.80
C HIS A 160 -29.86 13.56 16.59
N MET A 161 -30.41 13.82 17.77
CA MET A 161 -31.05 12.80 18.61
C MET A 161 -32.36 12.28 17.97
N ALA A 162 -33.16 13.16 17.37
CA ALA A 162 -34.36 12.75 16.62
C ALA A 162 -34.00 11.84 15.43
N ALA A 163 -32.91 12.12 14.70
CA ALA A 163 -32.43 11.26 13.64
C ALA A 163 -31.95 9.88 14.17
N LYS A 164 -31.18 9.86 15.26
CA LYS A 164 -30.63 8.63 15.89
C LYS A 164 -31.72 7.70 16.41
N PHE A 165 -32.75 8.23 17.08
CA PHE A 165 -33.85 7.43 17.66
C PHE A 165 -35.02 7.21 16.69
N GLY A 166 -35.36 8.20 15.85
CA GLY A 166 -36.43 8.10 14.87
C GLY A 166 -36.21 7.03 13.81
N GLN A 167 -34.96 6.84 13.36
CA GLN A 167 -34.61 5.78 12.41
C GLN A 167 -34.76 4.37 12.99
N ASN A 168 -34.46 4.19 14.28
CA ASN A 168 -34.62 2.90 14.96
C ASN A 168 -36.09 2.56 15.21
N ALA A 169 -36.92 3.56 15.54
CA ALA A 169 -38.37 3.40 15.66
C ALA A 169 -39.02 3.06 14.31
N ALA A 170 -38.67 3.79 13.24
CA ALA A 170 -39.18 3.53 11.89
C ALA A 170 -38.79 2.14 11.35
N LYS A 171 -37.55 1.70 11.56
CA LYS A 171 -37.11 0.34 11.19
C LYS A 171 -37.82 -0.75 11.99
N LYS A 172 -38.19 -0.49 13.25
CA LYS A 172 -38.90 -1.44 14.10
C LYS A 172 -40.38 -1.53 13.73
N ALA A 173 -41.02 -0.40 13.39
CA ALA A 173 -42.38 -0.34 12.87
C ALA A 173 -42.50 -1.09 11.52
N GLN A 174 -41.64 -0.78 10.54
CA GLN A 174 -41.65 -1.47 9.24
C GLN A 174 -41.44 -2.99 9.34
N LYS A 175 -40.60 -3.45 10.29
CA LYS A 175 -40.42 -4.89 10.56
C LYS A 175 -41.61 -5.53 11.27
N ALA A 176 -42.35 -4.78 12.08
CA ALA A 176 -43.56 -5.26 12.75
C ALA A 176 -44.71 -5.39 11.73
N ASP A 177 -44.88 -4.40 10.85
CA ASP A 177 -45.93 -4.38 9.83
C ASP A 177 -45.70 -5.48 8.78
N ALA A 178 -44.48 -5.63 8.28
CA ALA A 178 -44.14 -6.71 7.33
C ALA A 178 -44.34 -8.13 7.93
N LYS A 179 -44.20 -8.27 9.27
CA LYS A 179 -44.43 -9.53 9.97
C LYS A 179 -45.93 -9.79 10.23
N ALA A 180 -46.73 -8.74 10.36
CA ALA A 180 -48.19 -8.83 10.50
C ALA A 180 -48.88 -9.19 9.17
N GLU A 181 -48.32 -8.77 8.03
CA GLU A 181 -48.89 -9.01 6.70
C GLU A 181 -48.39 -10.29 6.00
N GLY A 182 -47.54 -11.09 6.65
CA GLY A 182 -47.09 -12.40 6.14
C GLY A 182 -46.23 -12.34 4.86
N GLN A 183 -45.72 -11.16 4.48
CA GLN A 183 -44.88 -10.98 3.29
C GLN A 183 -43.38 -11.05 3.65
N ALA A 184 -42.58 -11.63 2.74
CA ALA A 184 -41.12 -11.54 2.85
C ALA A 184 -40.69 -10.10 2.61
N VAL A 185 -39.92 -9.54 3.55
CA VAL A 185 -39.44 -8.14 3.52
C VAL A 185 -38.76 -7.84 2.19
N ALA A 186 -39.40 -7.06 1.32
CA ALA A 186 -38.79 -6.51 0.12
C ALA A 186 -37.55 -5.71 0.56
N LYS A 187 -36.43 -5.83 -0.18
CA LYS A 187 -35.19 -5.08 0.10
C LYS A 187 -35.50 -3.58 0.09
N SER A 188 -35.70 -3.04 1.29
CA SER A 188 -35.95 -1.63 1.58
C SER A 188 -34.98 -0.72 0.83
N GLU A 189 -35.48 0.40 0.30
CA GLU A 189 -34.66 1.57 0.01
C GLU A 189 -33.73 1.81 1.20
N LYS A 190 -32.43 1.95 0.93
CA LYS A 190 -31.41 2.22 1.96
C LYS A 190 -31.72 3.56 2.61
N LEU A 191 -32.48 3.54 3.70
CA LEU A 191 -32.48 4.61 4.70
C LEU A 191 -31.02 4.93 5.00
N LYS A 192 -30.61 6.20 4.78
CA LYS A 192 -29.27 6.71 5.12
C LYS A 192 -29.00 6.28 6.56
N THR A 193 -28.06 5.36 6.70
CA THR A 193 -27.74 4.75 7.98
C THR A 193 -26.86 5.77 8.69
N ASP A 194 -27.24 6.15 9.91
CA ASP A 194 -26.38 6.97 10.75
C ASP A 194 -25.03 6.26 10.98
N ASP A 195 -23.93 6.92 10.60
CA ASP A 195 -22.56 6.38 10.65
C ASP A 195 -22.13 6.10 12.10
N LEU A 196 -22.80 6.72 13.09
CA LEU A 196 -22.56 6.49 14.52
C LEU A 196 -23.04 5.11 14.99
N ASN A 197 -24.05 4.53 14.34
CA ASN A 197 -24.59 3.22 14.68
C ASN A 197 -23.87 2.06 13.95
N THR A 198 -22.84 2.36 13.17
CA THR A 198 -22.08 1.37 12.40
C THR A 198 -20.84 0.92 13.17
N PHE A 199 -20.87 -0.29 13.72
CA PHE A 199 -19.66 -0.93 14.25
C PHE A 199 -18.78 -1.43 13.10
N THR A 200 -17.57 -0.91 13.00
CA THR A 200 -16.57 -1.44 12.07
C THR A 200 -15.77 -2.54 12.76
N GLN A 201 -15.96 -3.78 12.34
CA GLN A 201 -15.12 -4.88 12.80
C GLN A 201 -13.80 -4.91 12.01
N VAL A 202 -12.68 -4.96 12.73
CA VAL A 202 -11.35 -5.10 12.13
C VAL A 202 -10.70 -6.37 12.64
N GLU A 203 -10.21 -7.20 11.72
CA GLU A 203 -9.37 -8.35 12.02
C GLU A 203 -7.89 -7.93 11.96
N CYS A 204 -7.11 -8.30 12.98
CA CYS A 204 -5.68 -8.03 13.06
C CYS A 204 -4.92 -9.31 13.39
N ILE A 205 -3.71 -9.46 12.83
CA ILE A 205 -2.80 -10.53 13.23
C ILE A 205 -2.34 -10.25 14.67
N ILE A 206 -2.36 -11.27 15.53
CA ILE A 206 -1.99 -11.11 16.93
C ILE A 206 -0.50 -10.76 17.09
N PRO A 207 -0.13 -9.95 18.09
CA PRO A 207 1.28 -9.69 18.41
C PRO A 207 2.06 -10.98 18.66
N GLY A 208 3.35 -10.97 18.31
CA GLY A 208 4.24 -12.12 18.47
C GLY A 208 4.14 -13.17 17.35
N THR A 209 3.23 -13.02 16.40
CA THR A 209 3.18 -13.90 15.21
C THR A 209 4.40 -13.64 14.32
N PRO A 210 5.30 -14.62 14.11
CA PRO A 210 6.39 -14.47 13.14
C PRO A 210 5.83 -14.44 11.72
N LEU A 211 6.33 -13.52 10.90
CA LEU A 211 5.93 -13.34 9.50
C LEU A 211 7.16 -13.40 8.59
N TYR A 212 7.05 -14.09 7.46
CA TYR A 212 8.10 -14.17 6.44
C TYR A 212 7.69 -13.45 5.16
N PHE A 213 8.60 -12.64 4.61
CA PHE A 213 8.57 -12.25 3.20
C PHE A 213 9.96 -12.43 2.58
N GLY A 214 9.97 -12.67 1.28
CA GLY A 214 11.20 -12.74 0.50
C GLY A 214 11.12 -11.86 -0.74
N MET A 215 12.27 -11.36 -1.19
CA MET A 215 12.41 -10.68 -2.47
C MET A 215 13.71 -11.09 -3.15
N THR A 216 13.66 -11.18 -4.48
CA THR A 216 14.83 -11.38 -5.32
C THR A 216 15.02 -10.15 -6.21
N VAL A 217 16.25 -9.71 -6.39
CA VAL A 217 16.61 -8.64 -7.34
C VAL A 217 17.50 -9.22 -8.42
N SER A 218 17.09 -9.07 -9.68
CA SER A 218 17.84 -9.61 -10.82
C SER A 218 18.91 -8.63 -11.30
N ALA A 219 20.19 -9.01 -11.21
CA ALA A 219 21.34 -8.22 -11.67
C ALA A 219 21.25 -6.72 -11.30
N PRO A 220 21.14 -6.39 -10.00
CA PRO A 220 21.16 -5.01 -9.55
C PRO A 220 22.54 -4.39 -9.74
N THR A 221 22.58 -3.07 -9.98
CA THR A 221 23.81 -2.29 -9.76
C THR A 221 24.03 -2.07 -8.26
N ASP A 222 25.23 -1.65 -7.86
CA ASP A 222 25.52 -1.36 -6.45
C ASP A 222 24.64 -0.22 -5.91
N ALA A 223 24.40 0.81 -6.71
CA ALA A 223 23.50 1.90 -6.35
C ALA A 223 22.02 1.48 -6.25
N GLN A 224 21.58 0.54 -7.09
CA GLN A 224 20.25 -0.08 -6.96
C GLN A 224 20.15 -0.87 -5.66
N THR A 225 21.18 -1.64 -5.31
CA THR A 225 21.25 -2.33 -4.03
C THR A 225 21.20 -1.31 -2.88
N GLY A 226 22.00 -0.25 -2.94
CA GLY A 226 22.01 0.82 -1.93
C GLY A 226 20.64 1.45 -1.72
N LEU A 227 19.96 1.83 -2.81
CA LEU A 227 18.61 2.40 -2.73
C LEU A 227 17.60 1.45 -2.09
N LEU A 228 17.68 0.16 -2.43
CA LEU A 228 16.80 -0.84 -1.84
C LEU A 228 17.05 -1.02 -0.34
N LEU A 229 18.30 -1.09 0.09
CA LEU A 229 18.66 -1.22 1.51
C LEU A 229 18.22 0.02 2.31
N THR A 230 18.43 1.23 1.78
CA THR A 230 17.93 2.48 2.39
C THR A 230 16.40 2.49 2.48
N ALA A 231 15.70 2.03 1.42
CA ALA A 231 14.25 1.96 1.43
C ALA A 231 13.71 0.94 2.45
N LEU A 232 14.39 -0.20 2.59
CA LEU A 232 14.06 -1.23 3.58
C LEU A 232 14.26 -0.70 5.01
N GLN A 233 15.37 0.01 5.27
CA GLN A 233 15.61 0.66 6.56
C GLN A 233 14.53 1.70 6.88
N SER A 234 14.23 2.59 5.93
CA SER A 234 13.20 3.63 6.11
C SER A 234 11.84 3.01 6.39
N TRP A 235 11.46 1.94 5.68
CA TRP A 235 10.22 1.21 5.97
C TRP A 235 10.23 0.53 7.34
N ALA A 236 11.33 -0.12 7.73
CA ALA A 236 11.49 -0.74 9.04
C ALA A 236 11.40 0.30 10.18
N ASN A 237 12.00 1.47 10.00
CA ASN A 237 11.98 2.58 10.96
C ASN A 237 10.62 3.28 11.02
N LYS A 238 9.85 3.28 9.93
CA LYS A 238 8.45 3.70 9.98
C LYS A 238 7.60 2.78 10.86
N ASN A 239 8.03 1.52 11.03
CA ASN A 239 7.45 0.53 11.93
C ASN A 239 5.91 0.43 11.83
N ALA A 240 5.43 0.45 10.58
CA ALA A 240 4.01 0.50 10.25
C ALA A 240 3.69 -0.43 9.09
N LEU A 241 2.90 -1.46 9.39
CA LEU A 241 2.48 -2.49 8.45
C LEU A 241 0.95 -2.61 8.43
N GLY A 242 0.34 -2.36 7.27
CA GLY A 242 -1.11 -2.39 7.10
C GLY A 242 -1.82 -1.10 7.53
N GLY A 243 -3.12 -1.20 7.81
CA GLY A 243 -3.96 -0.07 8.19
C GLY A 243 -4.02 0.17 9.70
N GLY A 244 -4.40 1.39 10.10
CA GLY A 244 -4.57 1.74 11.51
C GLY A 244 -3.25 1.96 12.27
N SER A 245 -2.15 2.23 11.56
CA SER A 245 -0.85 2.53 12.17
C SER A 245 -0.89 3.76 13.09
N CYS A 246 -1.73 4.75 12.79
CA CYS A 246 -1.96 5.89 13.68
C CYS A 246 -2.55 5.50 15.05
N ARG A 247 -3.09 4.28 15.18
CA ARG A 247 -3.60 3.71 16.44
C ARG A 247 -2.62 2.70 17.07
N GLY A 248 -1.35 2.71 16.65
CA GLY A 248 -0.31 1.80 17.15
C GLY A 248 -0.40 0.37 16.60
N ARG A 249 -1.16 0.13 15.52
CA ARG A 249 -1.24 -1.20 14.88
C ARG A 249 -0.13 -1.40 13.86
N GLY A 250 0.27 -2.66 13.68
CA GLY A 250 1.19 -3.03 12.61
C GLY A 250 2.65 -2.71 12.91
N SER A 251 3.01 -2.53 14.18
CA SER A 251 4.41 -2.50 14.61
C SER A 251 5.02 -3.90 14.59
N PHE A 252 6.30 -3.99 14.24
CA PHE A 252 7.03 -5.24 14.07
C PHE A 252 8.51 -5.05 14.48
N LYS A 253 9.18 -6.17 14.77
CA LYS A 253 10.64 -6.23 14.79
C LYS A 253 11.11 -6.76 13.44
N ALA A 254 12.07 -6.08 12.84
CA ALA A 254 12.60 -6.45 11.54
C ALA A 254 13.92 -7.24 11.71
N ALA A 255 14.03 -8.34 10.99
CA ALA A 255 15.28 -9.05 10.75
C ALA A 255 15.34 -9.37 9.25
N LEU A 256 16.50 -9.17 8.63
CA LEU A 256 16.65 -9.43 7.20
C LEU A 256 18.05 -9.97 6.90
N GLN A 257 18.05 -11.13 6.25
CA GLN A 257 19.24 -11.75 5.67
C GLN A 257 19.36 -11.36 4.19
N VAL A 258 20.59 -11.08 3.75
CA VAL A 258 20.90 -10.74 2.35
C VAL A 258 21.78 -11.84 1.77
N TYR A 259 21.34 -12.38 0.64
CA TYR A 259 22.03 -13.45 -0.09
C TYR A 259 22.44 -12.99 -1.48
N GLN A 260 23.59 -13.49 -1.95
CA GLN A 260 23.99 -13.43 -3.35
C GLN A 260 24.09 -14.85 -3.91
N GLY A 261 23.14 -15.21 -4.76
CA GLY A 261 22.94 -16.61 -5.15
C GLY A 261 22.62 -17.44 -3.91
N SER A 262 23.50 -18.37 -3.56
CA SER A 262 23.41 -19.21 -2.35
C SER A 262 24.23 -18.71 -1.17
N GLU A 263 25.10 -17.71 -1.37
CA GLU A 263 26.00 -17.20 -0.34
C GLU A 263 25.30 -16.18 0.56
N LEU A 264 25.43 -16.33 1.88
CA LEU A 264 24.96 -15.35 2.86
C LEU A 264 25.97 -14.21 2.97
N LEU A 265 25.60 -13.02 2.49
CA LEU A 265 26.45 -11.83 2.58
C LEU A 265 26.27 -11.11 3.93
N ILE A 266 25.02 -10.90 4.32
CA ILE A 266 24.64 -10.16 5.53
C ILE A 266 23.64 -11.00 6.31
N ASP A 267 24.03 -11.44 7.50
CA ASP A 267 23.19 -12.25 8.38
C ASP A 267 22.08 -11.43 9.06
N ASN A 268 22.39 -10.20 9.47
CA ASN A 268 21.38 -9.27 9.92
C ASN A 268 21.65 -7.88 9.38
N LEU A 269 20.77 -7.42 8.48
CA LEU A 269 20.86 -6.09 7.88
C LEU A 269 20.58 -4.99 8.90
N PHE A 270 19.68 -5.22 9.86
CA PHE A 270 19.18 -4.19 10.77
C PHE A 270 19.85 -4.29 12.14
N ILE A 271 20.54 -3.24 12.55
CA ILE A 271 21.18 -3.11 13.87
C ILE A 271 20.35 -2.14 14.72
N GLY A 272 20.05 -2.52 15.96
CA GLY A 272 19.26 -1.71 16.89
C GLY A 272 17.84 -2.25 17.08
N ASP A 273 16.91 -1.37 17.42
CA ASP A 273 15.53 -1.70 17.79
C ASP A 273 14.49 -1.09 16.87
N ALA A 274 13.26 -1.61 16.96
CA ALA A 274 12.14 -1.21 16.12
C ALA A 274 11.88 0.30 16.16
N GLY A 275 11.97 0.95 15.00
CA GLY A 275 11.84 2.41 14.87
C GLY A 275 13.15 3.19 14.86
N ALA A 276 14.28 2.54 15.16
CA ALA A 276 15.61 3.15 15.24
C ALA A 276 16.71 2.21 14.70
N TYR A 277 16.43 1.48 13.62
CA TYR A 277 17.39 0.61 12.96
C TYR A 277 18.44 1.40 12.19
N ALA A 278 19.70 1.05 12.41
CA ALA A 278 20.83 1.32 11.51
C ALA A 278 21.01 0.15 10.53
N LEU A 279 21.64 0.42 9.39
CA LEU A 279 22.08 -0.65 8.48
C LEU A 279 23.41 -1.23 8.96
N SER A 280 23.62 -2.52 8.70
CA SER A 280 24.91 -3.18 8.92
C SER A 280 26.04 -2.50 8.16
N ASP A 281 27.24 -2.45 8.74
CA ASP A 281 28.45 -1.90 8.09
C ASP A 281 28.75 -2.59 6.74
N LYS A 282 28.32 -3.85 6.57
CA LYS A 282 28.42 -4.58 5.31
C LYS A 282 27.61 -3.95 4.17
N ALA A 283 26.62 -3.10 4.48
CA ALA A 283 25.85 -2.36 3.49
C ALA A 283 26.59 -1.11 2.96
N LEU A 284 27.64 -0.65 3.64
CA LEU A 284 28.31 0.63 3.37
C LEU A 284 28.77 0.81 1.90
N PRO A 285 29.36 -0.20 1.22
CA PRO A 285 29.77 -0.05 -0.18
C PRO A 285 28.60 0.29 -1.11
N TYR A 286 27.43 -0.30 -0.85
CA TYR A 286 26.22 -0.05 -1.65
C TYR A 286 25.64 1.34 -1.38
N LEU A 287 25.72 1.81 -0.13
CA LEU A 287 25.28 3.17 0.24
C LEU A 287 26.17 4.22 -0.44
N GLN A 288 27.49 4.03 -0.42
CA GLN A 288 28.42 4.92 -1.11
C GLN A 288 28.19 4.95 -2.62
N ALA A 289 27.88 3.81 -3.24
CA ALA A 289 27.52 3.74 -4.65
C ALA A 289 26.23 4.51 -4.96
N LEU A 290 25.22 4.44 -4.08
CA LEU A 290 24.01 5.25 -4.19
C LEU A 290 24.32 6.74 -4.08
N ASP A 291 25.05 7.15 -3.04
CA ASP A 291 25.37 8.56 -2.79
C ASP A 291 26.11 9.19 -3.97
N LYS A 292 27.03 8.43 -4.59
CA LYS A 292 27.73 8.85 -5.81
C LYS A 292 26.74 9.14 -6.95
N GLU A 293 25.83 8.22 -7.25
CA GLU A 293 24.85 8.41 -8.33
C GLU A 293 23.89 9.58 -8.03
N LEU A 294 23.47 9.74 -6.77
CA LEU A 294 22.64 10.88 -6.34
C LEU A 294 23.37 12.22 -6.54
N ALA A 295 24.66 12.27 -6.21
CA ALA A 295 25.52 13.43 -6.44
C ALA A 295 25.67 13.75 -7.95
N GLU A 296 25.76 12.71 -8.80
CA GLU A 296 25.80 12.83 -10.26
C GLU A 296 24.47 13.26 -10.89
N GLY A 297 23.40 13.42 -10.10
CA GLY A 297 22.16 14.05 -10.55
C GLY A 297 21.14 13.10 -11.14
N VAL A 298 21.25 11.78 -10.88
CA VAL A 298 20.24 10.81 -11.33
C VAL A 298 18.84 11.10 -10.77
N ALA A 299 18.76 11.73 -9.60
CA ALA A 299 17.51 12.13 -8.95
C ALA A 299 16.98 13.51 -9.39
N SER A 300 17.59 14.18 -10.39
CA SER A 300 17.11 15.49 -10.85
C SER A 300 15.75 15.40 -11.54
N ALA A 301 14.99 16.49 -11.51
CA ALA A 301 13.69 16.61 -12.16
C ALA A 301 13.78 16.36 -13.67
N ALA A 302 14.87 16.80 -14.31
CA ALA A 302 15.13 16.55 -15.73
C ALA A 302 15.29 15.05 -16.01
N THR A 303 16.15 14.36 -15.26
CA THR A 303 16.36 12.91 -15.41
C THR A 303 15.08 12.12 -15.17
N LEU A 304 14.35 12.43 -14.10
CA LEU A 304 13.12 11.74 -13.75
C LEU A 304 12.00 11.99 -14.78
N SER A 305 11.89 13.20 -15.33
CA SER A 305 10.91 13.51 -16.37
C SER A 305 11.24 12.85 -17.71
N ALA A 306 12.53 12.72 -18.04
CA ALA A 306 12.97 12.00 -19.23
C ALA A 306 12.67 10.50 -19.14
N LEU A 307 12.81 9.91 -17.95
CA LEU A 307 12.50 8.50 -17.70
C LEU A 307 11.01 8.23 -17.51
N TYR A 308 10.24 9.19 -17.01
CA TYR A 308 8.78 9.06 -16.86
C TYR A 308 8.05 10.10 -17.71
N PRO A 309 8.04 9.93 -19.05
CA PRO A 309 7.38 10.88 -19.92
C PRO A 309 5.88 10.91 -19.66
N THR A 310 5.34 12.12 -19.69
CA THR A 310 3.94 12.40 -19.34
C THR A 310 3.10 12.79 -20.56
N ALA A 311 3.76 13.06 -21.69
CA ALA A 311 3.15 13.40 -22.96
C ALA A 311 3.08 12.14 -23.84
N VAL A 312 2.17 11.22 -23.50
CA VAL A 312 1.79 10.16 -24.42
C VAL A 312 0.85 10.78 -25.44
N LYS A 313 1.28 10.93 -26.70
CA LYS A 313 0.39 11.31 -27.79
C LYS A 313 -0.69 10.22 -27.88
N ARG A 314 -1.95 10.58 -27.70
CA ARG A 314 -3.06 9.72 -28.14
C ARG A 314 -3.17 9.91 -29.64
N ASP A 315 -3.05 8.83 -30.40
CA ASP A 315 -3.31 8.85 -31.84
C ASP A 315 -4.80 9.14 -32.19
N ASP A 316 -5.66 9.32 -31.18
CA ASP A 316 -7.10 9.54 -31.35
C ASP A 316 -7.55 11.02 -31.33
N GLU A 317 -6.64 12.00 -31.36
CA GLU A 317 -7.04 13.41 -31.59
C GLU A 317 -7.22 13.70 -33.09
N GLU A 318 -8.09 12.93 -33.75
CA GLU A 318 -8.84 13.49 -34.88
C GLU A 318 -9.82 14.52 -34.32
N PRO A 319 -9.77 15.80 -34.75
CA PRO A 319 -10.70 16.81 -34.28
C PRO A 319 -12.10 16.41 -34.76
N LYS A 320 -12.97 16.01 -33.84
CA LYS A 320 -14.40 15.85 -34.13
C LYS A 320 -14.92 17.14 -34.73
N GLY A 321 -15.06 17.14 -36.05
CA GLY A 321 -15.56 18.25 -36.83
C GLY A 321 -16.88 18.75 -36.25
N LYS A 322 -16.97 20.08 -36.10
CA LYS A 322 -18.21 20.79 -35.89
C LYS A 322 -19.24 20.26 -36.88
N LYS A 323 -20.27 19.55 -36.41
CA LYS A 323 -21.46 19.27 -37.21
C LYS A 323 -22.10 20.60 -37.57
N ALA A 324 -21.88 21.03 -38.80
CA ALA A 324 -22.67 22.05 -39.47
C ALA A 324 -24.13 21.61 -39.43
N LYS A 325 -24.95 22.39 -38.73
CA LYS A 325 -26.41 22.30 -38.81
C LYS A 325 -26.78 23.01 -40.10
N ALA A 326 -26.76 22.29 -41.22
CA ALA A 326 -27.33 22.74 -42.47
C ALA A 326 -28.83 22.42 -42.44
N GLU A 327 -29.62 23.47 -42.55
CA GLU A 327 -31.04 23.45 -42.85
C GLU A 327 -31.31 22.72 -44.17
N ALA A 328 -32.33 21.86 -44.20
CA ALA A 328 -33.13 21.58 -45.39
C ALA A 328 -34.48 20.95 -44.99
N GLN A 329 -35.50 21.81 -44.98
CA GLN A 329 -36.86 21.60 -45.51
C GLN A 329 -37.73 20.45 -44.96
N ALA A 330 -38.69 20.82 -44.12
CA ALA A 330 -40.13 20.69 -44.39
C ALA A 330 -40.89 21.80 -43.64
#